data_AF-A0A7S2I5J7-F1
#
_entry.id   AF-A0A7S2I5J7-F1
#
_cell.length_a   1.000
_cell.length_b   1.000
_cell.length_c   1.000
_cell.angle_alpha   90.00
_cell.angle_beta   90.00
_cell.angle_gamma   90.00
#
_symmetry.space_group_name_H-M   'P 1'
#
loop_
_entity.id
_entity.type
_entity.pdbx_description
1 polymer ?
#
loop_
_entity_poly.entity_id
_entity_poly.type
_entity_poly.pdbx_seq_one_letter_code
_entity_poly.pdbx_strand_id
1 'polypeptide(L)'
;AWIANLIFSLRGAGIDHSLVIVMSDEHCRALARPPWLISCAWSSWDFGQTNTGGASTRKRYEGQSCKNPYEMRRLWYSRHHYMSRVIEETGLNVAVIDGDMSVRSDFYPALKQPPLAAHNLIYTLDHGPKCGDLNVGFAYCQRC
;
A
#
# COMPACT_ATOMS: atom_id res chain seq x y z
N ALA A 1 13.57 -5.60 -3.51
CA ALA A 1 14.23 -4.64 -4.40
C ALA A 1 13.27 -3.56 -4.90
N TRP A 2 12.16 -3.91 -5.55
CA TRP A 2 11.25 -2.92 -6.16
C TRP A 2 10.62 -1.94 -5.16
N ILE A 3 10.15 -2.43 -4.01
CA ILE A 3 9.58 -1.56 -2.97
C ILE A 3 10.60 -0.58 -2.39
N ALA A 4 11.86 -0.98 -2.24
CA ALA A 4 12.91 -0.09 -1.77
C ALA A 4 13.19 1.02 -2.80
N ASN A 5 13.18 0.69 -4.10
CA ASN A 5 13.30 1.69 -5.16
C ASN A 5 12.15 2.70 -5.14
N LEU A 6 10.90 2.24 -4.95
CA LEU A 6 9.76 3.13 -4.80
C LEU A 6 9.96 4.07 -3.61
N ILE A 7 10.31 3.53 -2.44
CA ILE A 7 10.49 4.33 -1.22
C ILE A 7 11.64 5.34 -1.39
N PHE A 8 12.74 4.95 -2.02
CA PHE A 8 13.81 5.89 -2.35
C PHE A 8 13.39 6.93 -3.38
N SER A 9 12.54 6.59 -4.36
CA SER A 9 11.98 7.57 -5.29
C SER A 9 11.02 8.55 -4.62
N LEU A 10 10.22 8.10 -3.65
CA LEU A 10 9.35 8.94 -2.84
C LEU A 10 10.17 9.93 -2.01
N ARG A 11 11.17 9.43 -1.28
CA ARG A 11 12.10 10.27 -0.50
C ARG A 11 12.84 11.27 -1.39
N GLY A 12 13.33 10.82 -2.55
CA GLY A 12 13.97 11.70 -3.54
C GLY A 12 13.04 12.77 -4.11
N ALA A 13 11.74 12.52 -4.13
CA ALA A 13 10.71 13.48 -4.52
C ALA A 13 10.23 14.38 -3.36
N GLY A 14 10.75 14.22 -2.14
CA GLY A 14 10.36 14.99 -0.96
C GLY A 14 9.19 14.40 -0.15
N ILE A 15 8.82 13.14 -0.41
CA ILE A 15 7.78 12.42 0.33
C ILE A 15 8.43 11.44 1.31
N ASP A 16 8.64 11.90 2.53
CA ASP A 16 9.39 11.15 3.55
C ASP A 16 8.56 10.11 4.29
N HIS A 17 7.27 10.37 4.46
CA HIS A 17 6.37 9.52 5.23
C HIS A 17 5.71 8.49 4.33
N SER A 18 6.04 7.22 4.58
CA SER A 18 5.52 6.08 3.83
C SER A 18 5.32 4.88 4.75
N LEU A 19 4.27 4.11 4.49
CA LEU A 19 3.99 2.84 5.15
C LEU A 19 3.84 1.76 4.08
N VAL A 20 4.71 0.76 4.10
CA VAL A 20 4.63 -0.36 3.15
C VAL A 20 3.74 -1.47 3.71
N ILE A 21 2.70 -1.85 2.97
CA ILE A 21 1.88 -3.01 3.35
C ILE A 21 2.51 -4.28 2.76
N VAL A 22 2.84 -5.25 3.62
CA VAL A 22 3.45 -6.53 3.24
C VAL A 22 2.62 -7.71 3.72
N MET A 23 2.97 -8.90 3.24
CA MET A 23 2.20 -10.12 3.48
C MET A 23 2.47 -10.78 4.84
N SER A 24 3.60 -10.48 5.48
CA SER A 24 3.97 -11.16 6.73
C SER A 24 4.87 -10.32 7.62
N ASP A 25 4.92 -10.70 8.89
CA ASP A 25 5.83 -10.14 9.89
C ASP A 25 7.30 -10.22 9.47
N GLU A 26 7.67 -11.34 8.84
CA GLU A 26 9.03 -11.58 8.38
C GLU A 26 9.45 -10.56 7.31
N HIS A 27 8.60 -10.29 6.32
CA HIS A 27 8.85 -9.24 5.33
C HIS A 27 8.99 -7.87 6.01
N CYS A 28 8.15 -7.62 7.01
CA CYS A 28 8.18 -6.37 7.76
C CYS A 28 9.50 -6.18 8.51
N ARG A 29 9.95 -7.22 9.23
CA ARG A 29 11.23 -7.24 9.93
C ARG A 29 12.42 -7.09 8.98
N ALA A 30 12.33 -7.64 7.77
CA ALA A 30 13.37 -7.48 6.75
C ALA A 30 13.48 -6.02 6.26
N LEU A 31 12.35 -5.31 6.12
CA LEU A 31 12.31 -3.91 5.70
C LEU A 31 12.70 -2.93 6.82
N ALA A 32 12.41 -3.25 8.08
CA ALA A 32 12.71 -2.39 9.22
C ALA A 32 14.20 -2.34 9.60
N ARG A 33 15.07 -3.16 8.98
CA ARG A 33 16.50 -3.26 9.29
C ARG A 33 17.37 -2.48 8.29
N PRO A 34 18.61 -2.08 8.65
CA PRO A 34 19.57 -1.56 7.69
C PRO A 34 19.80 -2.53 6.51
N PRO A 35 20.00 -2.03 5.28
CA PRO A 35 20.11 -0.62 4.90
C PRO A 35 18.76 0.06 4.60
N TRP A 36 17.65 -0.65 4.69
CA TRP A 36 16.35 -0.19 4.19
C TRP A 36 15.69 0.83 5.12
N LEU A 37 15.55 0.49 6.41
CA LEU A 37 14.88 1.32 7.42
C LEU A 37 13.52 1.85 6.91
N ILE A 38 12.67 0.92 6.46
CA ILE A 38 11.36 1.21 5.87
C ILE A 38 10.28 0.76 6.84
N SER A 39 9.40 1.69 7.21
CA SER A 39 8.20 1.41 8.00
C SER A 39 7.22 0.55 7.21
N CYS A 40 6.64 -0.44 7.87
CA CYS A 40 5.77 -1.40 7.22
C CYS A 40 4.62 -1.82 8.14
N ALA A 41 3.55 -2.35 7.55
CA ALA A 41 2.46 -3.01 8.25
C ALA A 41 2.07 -4.31 7.53
N TRP A 42 1.49 -5.24 8.27
CA TRP A 42 1.00 -6.52 7.75
C TRP A 42 -0.14 -7.01 8.64
N SER A 43 -1.01 -7.86 8.10
CA SER A 43 -2.13 -8.43 8.84
C SER A 43 -2.11 -9.96 8.77
N SER A 44 -2.24 -10.61 9.93
CA SER A 44 -2.41 -12.07 10.02
C SER A 44 -3.76 -12.53 9.49
N TRP A 45 -4.74 -11.64 9.39
CA TRP A 45 -6.05 -11.90 8.80
C TRP A 45 -5.95 -12.10 7.29
N ASP A 46 -5.15 -11.26 6.64
CA ASP A 46 -5.05 -11.24 5.18
C ASP A 46 -4.25 -12.43 4.63
N PHE A 47 -3.25 -12.88 5.37
CA PHE A 47 -2.29 -13.91 4.92
C PHE A 47 -2.12 -15.07 5.91
N GLY A 48 -3.09 -15.28 6.80
CA GLY A 48 -3.27 -16.47 7.63
C GLY A 48 -2.06 -16.93 8.45
N GLN A 49 -2.06 -16.67 9.76
CA GLN A 49 -1.52 -17.66 10.69
C GLN A 49 -2.57 -18.77 10.89
N THR A 50 -2.30 -19.96 10.38
CA THR A 50 -2.89 -21.17 10.98
C THR A 50 -2.25 -21.35 12.35
N ASN A 51 -3.02 -21.16 13.42
CA ASN A 51 -3.00 -22.01 14.63
C ASN A 51 -3.97 -21.49 15.71
N THR A 52 -5.25 -21.81 15.56
CA THR A 52 -6.13 -22.09 16.70
C THR A 52 -6.45 -23.58 16.68
N GLY A 53 -5.59 -24.38 17.33
CA GLY A 53 -5.87 -25.78 17.68
C GLY A 53 -5.68 -26.81 16.56
N GLY A 54 -4.60 -27.61 16.64
CA GLY A 54 -4.46 -28.86 15.89
C GLY A 54 -3.17 -28.95 15.08
N ALA A 55 -2.20 -29.65 15.67
CA ALA A 55 -1.01 -30.35 15.13
C ALA A 55 -0.67 -30.34 13.62
N SER A 56 -0.79 -29.23 12.90
CA SER A 56 -0.21 -29.07 11.57
C SER A 56 0.70 -27.84 11.56
N THR A 57 2.00 -28.08 11.60
CA THR A 57 3.10 -27.10 11.72
C THR A 57 3.36 -26.29 10.44
N ARG A 58 2.47 -26.33 9.45
CA ARG A 58 2.60 -25.49 8.26
C ARG A 58 1.82 -24.19 8.47
N LYS A 59 2.56 -23.12 8.77
CA LYS A 59 2.12 -21.75 8.45
C LYS A 59 1.80 -21.76 6.96
N ARG A 60 0.53 -21.58 6.61
CA ARG A 60 0.02 -21.83 5.26
C ARG A 60 0.70 -20.98 4.18
N TYR A 61 1.42 -19.91 4.57
CA TYR A 61 1.93 -18.89 3.64
C TYR A 61 3.38 -18.42 3.90
N GLU A 62 4.09 -18.96 4.91
CA GLU A 62 5.48 -18.55 5.16
C GLU A 62 6.40 -19.22 4.12
N GLY A 63 6.98 -18.43 3.20
CA GLY A 63 7.95 -18.89 2.20
C GLY A 63 7.37 -19.55 0.93
N GLN A 64 6.06 -19.53 0.69
CA GLN A 64 5.50 -19.95 -0.60
C GLN A 64 5.45 -18.74 -1.55
N SER A 65 6.12 -18.85 -2.70
CA SER A 65 5.96 -17.93 -3.83
C SER A 65 4.47 -17.72 -4.08
N CYS A 66 3.99 -16.47 -4.17
CA CYS A 66 2.59 -16.11 -4.42
C CYS A 66 2.05 -16.93 -5.60
N LYS A 67 1.34 -18.03 -5.32
CA LYS A 67 0.88 -18.98 -6.34
C LYS A 67 -0.59 -18.74 -6.67
N ASN A 68 -1.30 -17.94 -5.88
CA ASN A 68 -2.73 -17.75 -6.06
C ASN A 68 -3.10 -16.28 -6.35
N PRO A 69 -3.74 -15.98 -7.50
CA PRO A 69 -4.27 -14.66 -7.83
C PRO A 69 -5.17 -14.04 -6.75
N TYR A 70 -5.82 -14.85 -5.91
CA TYR A 70 -6.62 -14.37 -4.78
C TYR A 70 -5.78 -13.67 -3.69
N GLU A 71 -4.49 -14.00 -3.55
CA GLU A 71 -3.59 -13.43 -2.52
C GLU A 71 -3.18 -12.00 -2.88
N MET A 72 -2.92 -11.73 -4.17
CA MET A 72 -2.66 -10.36 -4.67
C MET A 72 -3.85 -9.43 -4.44
N ARG A 73 -5.07 -9.94 -4.69
CA ARG A 73 -6.30 -9.17 -4.44
C ARG A 73 -6.46 -8.81 -2.96
N ARG A 74 -5.98 -9.65 -2.04
CA ARG A 74 -6.02 -9.31 -0.61
C ARG A 74 -5.15 -8.10 -0.29
N LEU A 75 -3.90 -8.05 -0.76
CA LEU A 75 -3.05 -6.85 -0.60
C LEU A 75 -3.74 -5.59 -1.17
N TRP A 76 -4.42 -5.72 -2.31
CA TRP A 76 -5.16 -4.61 -2.92
C TRP A 76 -6.31 -4.10 -2.06
N TYR A 77 -6.98 -4.97 -1.29
CA TYR A 77 -8.00 -4.56 -0.33
C TYR A 77 -7.39 -4.07 0.98
N SER A 78 -6.34 -4.73 1.49
CA SER A 78 -5.64 -4.36 2.73
C SER A 78 -5.15 -2.92 2.70
N ARG A 79 -4.56 -2.45 1.58
CA ARG A 79 -4.08 -1.06 1.48
C ARG A 79 -5.21 -0.03 1.66
N HIS A 80 -6.44 -0.31 1.21
CA HIS A 80 -7.59 0.58 1.44
C HIS A 80 -8.05 0.54 2.90
N HIS A 81 -7.99 -0.63 3.53
CA HIS A 81 -8.24 -0.75 4.97
C HIS A 81 -7.23 0.08 5.79
N TYR A 82 -5.93 -0.07 5.51
CA TYR A 82 -4.89 0.72 6.18
C TYR A 82 -5.04 2.22 5.90
N MET A 83 -5.35 2.60 4.66
CA MET A 83 -5.66 3.99 4.32
C MET A 83 -6.78 4.52 5.21
N SER A 84 -7.92 3.81 5.29
CA SER A 84 -9.05 4.20 6.14
C SER A 84 -8.65 4.35 7.61
N ARG A 85 -7.84 3.43 8.15
CA ARG A 85 -7.38 3.49 9.55
C ARG A 85 -6.45 4.67 9.80
N VAL A 86 -5.48 4.91 8.92
CA VAL A 86 -4.57 6.07 9.04
C VAL A 86 -5.37 7.36 9.02
N ILE A 87 -6.33 7.49 8.11
CA ILE A 87 -7.18 8.67 8.01
C ILE A 87 -8.01 8.86 9.29
N GLU A 88 -8.69 7.81 9.75
CA GLU A 88 -9.54 7.85 10.96
C GLU A 88 -8.72 8.21 12.22
N GLU A 89 -7.52 7.66 12.36
CA GLU A 89 -6.69 7.83 13.56
C GLU A 89 -5.88 9.13 13.56
N THR A 90 -5.53 9.68 12.40
CA THR A 90 -4.59 10.80 12.29
C THR A 90 -5.16 12.06 11.65
N GLY A 91 -6.29 11.96 10.94
CA GLY A 91 -6.86 13.04 10.13
C GLY A 91 -5.97 13.46 8.95
N LEU A 92 -4.96 12.66 8.60
CA LEU A 92 -4.06 12.94 7.48
C LEU A 92 -4.68 12.56 6.14
N ASN A 93 -4.36 13.32 5.10
CA ASN A 93 -4.63 12.91 3.73
C ASN A 93 -3.64 11.81 3.33
N VAL A 94 -4.13 10.77 2.65
CA VAL A 94 -3.34 9.58 2.32
C VAL A 94 -3.38 9.31 0.84
N ALA A 95 -2.22 9.08 0.24
CA ALA A 95 -2.09 8.49 -1.09
C ALA A 95 -1.69 7.00 -0.96
N VAL A 96 -2.40 6.14 -1.70
CA VAL A 96 -2.06 4.75 -1.94
C VAL A 96 -1.41 4.64 -3.31
N ILE A 97 -0.27 3.97 -3.38
CA ILE A 97 0.54 3.83 -4.60
C ILE A 97 0.97 2.37 -4.71
N ASP A 98 0.88 1.78 -5.90
CA ASP A 98 1.36 0.43 -6.15
C ASP A 98 2.89 0.34 -6.08
N GLY A 99 3.38 -0.81 -5.64
CA GLY A 99 4.81 -1.07 -5.41
C GLY A 99 5.68 -1.09 -6.67
N ASP A 100 5.06 -1.10 -7.86
CA ASP A 100 5.70 -1.06 -9.17
C ASP A 100 5.66 0.33 -9.84
N MET A 101 5.12 1.35 -9.14
CA MET A 101 5.16 2.73 -9.62
C MET A 101 6.52 3.40 -9.36
N SER A 102 6.78 4.49 -10.07
CA SER A 102 7.93 5.37 -9.84
C SER A 102 7.45 6.81 -9.70
N VAL A 103 7.85 7.47 -8.62
CA VAL A 103 7.49 8.87 -8.35
C VAL A 103 8.65 9.77 -8.75
N ARG A 104 8.35 10.81 -9.52
CA ARG A 104 9.34 11.76 -10.07
C ARG A 104 9.33 13.12 -9.39
N SER A 105 8.22 13.46 -8.73
CA SER A 105 8.00 14.74 -8.07
C SER A 105 6.94 14.59 -6.99
N ASP A 106 6.96 15.47 -5.99
CA ASP A 106 5.89 15.57 -4.99
C ASP A 106 4.55 15.89 -5.69
N PHE A 107 3.59 14.98 -5.56
CA PHE A 107 2.26 15.10 -6.16
C PHE A 107 1.25 15.81 -5.24
N TYR A 108 1.52 15.93 -3.93
CA TYR A 108 0.57 16.54 -2.99
C TYR A 108 0.20 17.99 -3.33
N PRO A 109 1.13 18.86 -3.81
CA PRO A 109 0.77 20.22 -4.21
C PRO A 109 -0.31 20.22 -5.30
N ALA A 110 -0.20 19.38 -6.33
CA ALA A 110 -1.18 19.32 -7.42
C ALA A 110 -2.55 18.83 -6.93
N LEU A 111 -2.58 17.83 -6.04
CA LEU A 111 -3.83 17.28 -5.49
C LEU A 111 -4.59 18.27 -4.60
N LYS A 112 -3.87 19.24 -4.01
CA LYS A 112 -4.43 20.29 -3.15
C LYS A 112 -4.86 21.55 -3.91
N GLN A 113 -4.75 21.57 -5.24
CA GLN A 113 -5.18 22.68 -6.09
C GLN A 113 -6.46 22.36 -6.87
N PRO A 114 -7.27 23.35 -7.26
CA PRO A 114 -8.41 23.14 -8.15
C PRO A 114 -7.98 22.54 -9.51
N PRO A 115 -8.80 21.67 -10.12
CA PRO A 115 -10.11 21.22 -9.64
C PRO A 115 -10.02 20.08 -8.61
N LEU A 116 -8.86 19.44 -8.45
CA LEU A 116 -8.68 18.23 -7.65
C LEU A 116 -9.00 18.43 -6.16
N ALA A 117 -8.68 19.62 -5.63
CA ALA A 117 -8.96 19.99 -4.24
C ALA A 117 -10.45 19.92 -3.85
N ALA A 118 -11.37 19.95 -4.82
CA ALA A 118 -12.81 19.86 -4.58
C ALA A 118 -13.30 18.41 -4.35
N HIS A 119 -12.43 17.42 -4.56
CA HIS A 119 -12.78 16.00 -4.46
C HIS A 119 -12.13 15.37 -3.23
N ASN A 120 -12.90 14.58 -2.48
CA ASN A 120 -12.38 13.85 -1.33
C ASN A 120 -11.66 12.57 -1.74
N LEU A 121 -11.97 12.02 -2.92
CA LEU A 121 -11.41 10.77 -3.40
C LEU A 121 -11.03 10.90 -4.87
N ILE A 122 -9.78 10.60 -5.18
CA ILE A 122 -9.17 10.73 -6.51
C ILE A 122 -8.56 9.40 -6.89
N TYR A 123 -8.88 8.91 -8.08
CA TYR A 123 -8.26 7.75 -8.71
C TYR A 123 -7.77 8.12 -10.10
N THR A 124 -6.82 7.34 -10.60
CA THR A 124 -6.36 7.43 -11.99
C THR A 124 -7.22 6.60 -12.93
N LEU A 125 -7.16 6.94 -14.22
CA LEU A 125 -7.78 6.18 -15.30
C LEU A 125 -6.69 5.59 -16.18
N ASP A 126 -6.83 4.33 -16.60
CA ASP A 126 -5.91 3.65 -17.51
C ASP A 126 -6.09 4.16 -18.95
N HIS A 127 -7.31 4.10 -19.47
CA HIS A 127 -7.56 4.22 -20.92
C HIS A 127 -8.76 5.10 -21.32
N GLY A 128 -9.62 5.51 -20.38
CA GLY A 128 -10.85 6.23 -20.72
C GLY A 128 -11.70 6.62 -19.51
N PRO A 129 -12.85 7.30 -19.72
CA PRO A 129 -13.70 7.80 -18.65
C PRO A 129 -14.71 6.77 -18.12
N LYS A 130 -14.64 5.49 -18.52
CA LYS A 130 -15.62 4.48 -18.09
C LYS A 130 -15.18 3.87 -16.76
N CYS A 131 -16.14 3.37 -15.97
CA CYS A 131 -15.82 2.72 -14.69
C CYS A 131 -14.85 1.54 -14.82
N GLY A 132 -14.84 0.84 -15.96
CA GLY A 132 -13.89 -0.24 -16.23
C GLY A 132 -12.45 0.22 -16.46
N ASP A 133 -12.24 1.53 -16.65
CA ASP A 133 -10.93 2.12 -16.91
C ASP A 133 -10.27 2.66 -15.63
N LEU A 134 -10.84 2.41 -14.44
CA LEU A 134 -10.28 2.85 -13.17
C LEU A 134 -8.98 2.10 -12.86
N ASN A 135 -7.87 2.84 -12.80
CA ASN A 135 -6.61 2.36 -12.27
C ASN A 135 -6.54 2.66 -10.78
N VAL A 136 -6.62 1.61 -9.97
CA VAL A 136 -6.53 1.70 -8.51
C VAL A 136 -5.09 1.64 -8.01
N GLY A 137 -4.09 1.61 -8.90
CA GLY A 137 -2.68 1.65 -8.53
C GLY A 137 -2.29 2.98 -7.89
N PHE A 138 -3.01 4.06 -8.22
CA PHE A 138 -2.98 5.30 -7.47
C PHE A 138 -4.39 5.64 -6.93
N ALA A 139 -4.45 5.93 -5.63
CA ALA A 139 -5.63 6.50 -5.00
C ALA A 139 -5.19 7.60 -4.04
N TYR A 140 -5.95 8.69 -3.95
CA TYR A 140 -5.73 9.72 -2.95
C TYR A 140 -7.04 10.06 -2.27
N CYS A 141 -7.00 10.05 -0.94
CA CYS A 141 -8.08 10.56 -0.13
C CYS A 141 -7.66 11.83 0.60
N GLN A 142 -8.49 12.86 0.42
CA GLN A 142 -8.46 14.12 1.14
C GLN A 142 -9.69 14.19 2.03
N ARG A 143 -9.49 14.27 3.36
CA ARG A 143 -10.60 14.49 4.32
C ARG A 143 -11.76 13.50 4.13
N CYS A 144 -11.46 12.26 3.75
CA CYS A 144 -12.27 11.14 4.21
C CYS A 144 -11.86 10.85 5.67
#